data_AF-L9XHX2-F1
#
_entry.id   AF-L9XHX2-F1
#
_cell.length_a   1.000
_cell.length_b   1.000
_cell.length_c   1.000
_cell.angle_alpha   90.00
_cell.angle_beta   90.00
_cell.angle_gamma   90.00
#
_symmetry.space_group_name_H-M   'P 1'
#
loop_
_entity.id
_entity.type
_entity.pdbx_description
1 polymer ?
#
loop_
_entity_poly.entity_id
_entity_poly.type
_entity_poly.pdbx_seq_one_letter_code
_entity_poly.pdbx_strand_id
1 'polypeptide(L)'
;MRLTRRQAIAGAGGALAVGTATGVAAGNEEPVDAVVEADRNGEHDYPRCLYKPNDDGEWRPLLPINVHARASGESSALEAVDDAFSGLGALEWTPVFPDATAKAWDPDEDALVAPDYSYRRPRLGDEWNHVHIWGVDDDRVAIHAHLDVIDLAASHFHRGDHYGDAADEVVDHLLDEGWTAETPYEIDYGVDDDRLERWVETGDAKLRY
;
A
#
# COMPACT_ATOMS: atom_id res chain seq x y z
N MET A 1 31.59 -15.03 6.06
CA MET A 1 30.72 -13.97 5.51
C MET A 1 30.04 -14.50 4.26
N ARG A 2 28.73 -14.77 4.34
CA ARG A 2 27.90 -15.14 3.18
C ARG A 2 27.24 -13.86 2.69
N LEU A 3 27.42 -13.54 1.42
CA LEU A 3 26.77 -12.43 0.74
C LEU A 3 25.30 -12.78 0.48
N THR A 4 24.38 -11.90 0.86
CA THR A 4 22.95 -12.01 0.53
C THR A 4 22.71 -11.48 -0.89
N ARG A 5 21.76 -12.09 -1.60
CA ARG A 5 21.54 -12.00 -3.05
C ARG A 5 21.15 -10.60 -3.58
N ARG A 6 20.81 -9.64 -2.71
CA ARG A 6 20.31 -8.30 -3.09
C ARG A 6 21.39 -7.25 -3.38
N GLN A 7 22.67 -7.52 -3.12
CA GLN A 7 23.76 -6.58 -3.45
C GLN A 7 24.16 -6.53 -4.94
N ALA A 8 23.48 -7.26 -5.83
CA ALA A 8 23.86 -7.35 -7.24
C ALA A 8 23.22 -6.28 -8.15
N ILE A 9 22.30 -5.45 -7.65
CA ILE A 9 21.57 -4.47 -8.47
C ILE A 9 21.57 -3.09 -7.80
N ALA A 10 22.74 -2.61 -7.39
CA ALA A 10 22.95 -1.20 -7.05
C ALA A 10 24.03 -0.67 -8.00
N GLY A 11 23.62 -0.37 -9.23
CA GLY A 11 24.52 0.03 -10.30
C GLY A 11 23.83 0.97 -11.27
N ALA A 12 24.06 2.27 -11.03
CA ALA A 12 23.95 3.41 -11.95
C ALA A 12 22.66 4.26 -11.92
N GLY A 13 22.87 5.53 -11.51
CA GLY A 13 22.06 6.70 -11.86
C GLY A 13 21.21 7.20 -10.69
N GLY A 14 21.51 8.30 -10.00
CA GLY A 14 22.27 9.48 -10.38
C GLY A 14 21.44 10.68 -9.95
N ALA A 15 21.77 11.25 -8.79
CA ALA A 15 21.13 12.43 -8.24
C ALA A 15 21.30 13.64 -9.17
N LEU A 16 20.20 14.34 -9.46
CA LEU A 16 20.23 15.69 -10.02
C LEU A 16 19.19 16.56 -9.32
N ALA A 17 19.66 17.27 -8.29
CA ALA A 17 19.03 18.49 -7.81
C ALA A 17 19.44 19.66 -8.71
N VAL A 18 18.48 20.38 -9.31
CA VAL A 18 18.70 21.71 -9.88
C VAL A 18 17.46 22.56 -9.62
N GLY A 19 17.67 23.71 -8.98
CA GLY A 19 16.61 24.64 -8.60
C GLY A 19 16.36 25.81 -9.56
N THR A 20 15.47 26.69 -9.06
CA THR A 20 15.17 28.10 -9.40
C THR A 20 14.19 28.47 -10.53
N ALA A 21 12.99 28.88 -10.08
CA ALA A 21 12.41 30.24 -10.14
C ALA A 21 11.23 30.57 -11.10
N THR A 22 10.12 30.97 -10.46
CA THR A 22 9.11 32.00 -10.80
C THR A 22 8.23 31.86 -12.05
N GLY A 23 6.94 31.62 -11.81
CA GLY A 23 5.84 31.97 -12.71
C GLY A 23 4.50 31.88 -11.95
N VAL A 24 3.85 33.03 -11.74
CA VAL A 24 2.55 33.13 -11.08
C VAL A 24 1.45 32.79 -12.09
N ALA A 25 0.67 31.75 -11.85
CA ALA A 25 -0.60 31.50 -12.54
C ALA A 25 -1.62 30.93 -11.56
N ALA A 26 -2.78 31.58 -11.51
CA ALA A 26 -3.86 31.30 -10.60
C ALA A 26 -4.70 30.10 -11.05
N GLY A 27 -5.22 29.34 -10.07
CA GLY A 27 -6.56 28.74 -10.19
C GLY A 27 -6.64 27.22 -10.33
N ASN A 28 -6.15 26.50 -9.33
CA ASN A 28 -6.88 25.47 -8.60
C ASN A 28 -5.99 25.16 -7.39
N GLU A 29 -6.37 25.62 -6.20
CA GLU A 29 -5.68 25.20 -4.98
C GLU A 29 -6.00 23.71 -4.79
N GLU A 30 -5.19 22.84 -5.37
CA GLU A 30 -5.19 21.42 -5.00
C GLU A 30 -4.78 21.32 -3.53
N PRO A 31 -5.49 20.56 -2.69
CA PRO A 31 -5.11 20.36 -1.29
C PRO A 31 -3.66 19.89 -1.21
N VAL A 32 -2.91 20.52 -0.31
CA VAL A 32 -1.44 20.44 -0.25
C VAL A 32 -1.04 19.21 0.57
N ASP A 33 -1.53 18.04 0.18
CA ASP A 33 -1.06 16.78 0.73
C ASP A 33 0.30 16.46 0.08
N ALA A 34 1.36 17.16 0.48
CA ALA A 34 2.72 16.77 0.10
C ALA A 34 3.06 15.42 0.78
N VAL A 35 4.16 14.77 0.38
CA VAL A 35 4.72 13.66 1.19
C VAL A 35 5.03 14.22 2.59
N VAL A 36 4.12 14.03 3.54
CA VAL A 36 4.37 14.39 4.92
C VAL A 36 5.34 13.35 5.46
N GLU A 37 6.61 13.74 5.54
CA GLU A 37 7.58 13.15 6.47
C GLU A 37 7.00 13.33 7.88
N ALA A 38 6.06 12.46 8.26
CA ALA A 38 5.75 12.30 9.67
C ALA A 38 7.05 11.86 10.33
N ASP A 39 7.43 12.46 11.47
CA ASP A 39 8.54 12.00 12.32
C ASP A 39 8.26 10.54 12.74
N ARG A 40 8.68 9.58 11.91
CA ARG A 40 8.46 8.15 12.06
C ARG A 40 9.56 7.57 12.95
N ASN A 41 9.33 7.61 14.26
CA ASN A 41 10.20 7.00 15.26
C ASN A 41 9.38 6.09 16.21
N GLY A 42 9.01 4.87 15.80
CA GLY A 42 8.55 3.83 16.73
C GLY A 42 7.74 2.67 16.17
N GLU A 43 7.16 1.89 17.10
CA GLU A 43 6.30 0.71 16.85
C GLU A 43 5.01 1.00 16.05
N HIS A 44 4.74 2.28 15.73
CA HIS A 44 3.50 2.76 15.09
C HIS A 44 3.68 3.19 13.62
N ASP A 45 4.86 3.03 13.02
CA ASP A 45 5.19 3.61 11.70
C ASP A 45 4.94 2.68 10.51
N TYR A 46 3.71 2.20 10.36
CA TYR A 46 3.30 1.69 9.07
C TYR A 46 3.21 2.85 8.06
N PRO A 47 3.56 2.64 6.78
CA PRO A 47 3.14 3.56 5.74
C PRO A 47 1.61 3.63 5.73
N ARG A 48 1.07 4.86 5.68
CA ARG A 48 -0.37 5.13 5.79
C ARG A 48 -1.03 5.30 4.41
N CYS A 49 -0.27 5.76 3.43
CA CYS A 49 -0.79 6.13 2.12
C CYS A 49 0.10 5.57 1.01
N LEU A 50 -0.52 5.33 -0.14
CA LEU A 50 0.18 5.20 -1.40
C LEU A 50 0.22 6.55 -2.11
N TYR A 51 1.35 6.84 -2.74
CA TYR A 51 1.61 8.11 -3.41
C TYR A 51 1.69 7.92 -4.92
N LYS A 52 1.28 8.92 -5.70
CA LYS A 52 1.57 9.07 -7.14
C LYS A 52 2.08 10.47 -7.44
N PRO A 53 2.92 10.65 -8.48
CA PRO A 53 3.28 11.99 -8.93
C PRO A 53 2.06 12.67 -9.58
N ASN A 54 1.86 13.96 -9.28
CA ASN A 54 0.94 14.81 -10.03
C ASN A 54 1.55 15.24 -11.37
N ASP A 55 0.82 16.07 -12.14
CA ASP A 55 1.27 16.57 -13.44
C ASP A 55 2.57 17.39 -13.37
N ASP A 56 2.86 17.98 -12.21
CA ASP A 56 4.09 18.73 -11.92
C ASP A 56 5.24 17.83 -11.42
N GLY A 57 5.00 16.52 -11.27
CA GLY A 57 5.97 15.53 -10.80
C GLY A 57 6.14 15.46 -9.27
N GLU A 58 5.30 16.18 -8.52
CA GLU A 58 5.27 16.13 -7.05
C GLU A 58 4.48 14.91 -6.57
N TRP A 59 5.05 14.13 -5.66
CA TRP A 59 4.37 12.97 -5.08
C TRP A 59 3.34 13.41 -4.05
N ARG A 60 2.11 12.93 -4.21
CA ARG A 60 0.99 13.19 -3.30
C ARG A 60 0.29 11.89 -2.90
N PRO A 61 -0.23 11.78 -1.67
CA PRO A 61 -1.00 10.62 -1.26
C PRO A 61 -2.23 10.52 -2.17
N LEU A 62 -2.58 9.29 -2.52
CA LEU A 62 -3.63 8.99 -3.47
C LEU A 62 -4.60 7.94 -2.94
N LEU A 63 -4.07 6.89 -2.30
CA LEU A 63 -4.85 5.74 -1.83
C LEU A 63 -4.49 5.40 -0.38
N PRO A 64 -5.43 4.89 0.43
CA PRO A 64 -5.18 4.50 1.81
C PRO A 64 -4.44 3.16 1.90
N ILE A 65 -3.51 3.01 2.83
CA ILE A 65 -3.07 1.69 3.30
C ILE A 65 -3.93 1.35 4.51
N ASN A 66 -4.85 0.43 4.33
CA ASN A 66 -6.00 0.21 5.22
C ASN A 66 -5.84 -1.00 6.15
N VAL A 67 -4.83 -1.85 5.96
CA VAL A 67 -4.60 -2.99 6.86
C VAL A 67 -3.15 -3.02 7.34
N HIS A 68 -2.96 -3.02 8.66
CA HIS A 68 -1.67 -3.15 9.32
C HIS A 68 -1.54 -4.51 9.99
N ALA A 69 -0.61 -5.34 9.52
CA ALA A 69 -0.42 -6.70 10.00
C ALA A 69 0.91 -6.83 10.75
N ARG A 70 0.89 -7.49 11.90
CA ARG A 70 2.09 -7.84 12.67
C ARG A 70 2.15 -9.34 12.90
N ALA A 71 3.24 -10.00 12.53
CA ALA A 71 3.50 -11.38 12.94
C ALA A 71 4.67 -11.39 13.93
N SER A 72 4.59 -12.24 14.95
CA SER A 72 5.71 -12.48 15.85
C SER A 72 6.00 -13.97 15.92
N GLY A 73 7.10 -14.42 15.30
CA GLY A 73 7.33 -15.86 15.15
C GLY A 73 8.67 -16.25 14.54
N GLU A 74 8.74 -17.49 14.04
CA GLU A 74 9.94 -18.05 13.40
C GLU A 74 10.11 -17.58 11.94
N SER A 75 9.04 -17.09 11.31
CA SER A 75 9.02 -16.48 9.98
C SER A 75 8.83 -14.97 10.07
N SER A 76 9.30 -14.24 9.04
CA SER A 76 9.01 -12.81 8.94
C SER A 76 7.52 -12.56 8.69
N ALA A 77 7.01 -11.39 9.07
CA ALA A 77 5.61 -11.03 8.82
C ALA A 77 5.27 -11.01 7.32
N LEU A 78 6.22 -10.59 6.48
CA LEU A 78 6.04 -10.59 5.04
C LEU A 78 5.87 -12.02 4.49
N GLU A 79 6.65 -12.99 4.99
CA GLU A 79 6.49 -14.41 4.63
C GLU A 79 5.16 -14.97 5.16
N ALA A 80 4.76 -14.64 6.39
CA ALA A 80 3.50 -15.12 6.95
C ALA A 80 2.28 -14.61 6.16
N VAL A 81 2.31 -13.36 5.70
CA VAL A 81 1.26 -12.80 4.84
C VAL A 81 1.28 -13.42 3.45
N ASP A 82 2.45 -13.58 2.81
CA ASP A 82 2.56 -14.27 1.51
C ASP A 82 1.99 -15.70 1.57
N ASP A 83 2.37 -16.47 2.59
CA ASP A 83 1.86 -17.83 2.78
C ASP A 83 0.33 -17.84 2.95
N ALA A 84 -0.26 -16.83 3.60
CA ALA A 84 -1.72 -16.71 3.73
C ALA A 84 -2.42 -16.47 2.37
N PHE A 85 -1.77 -15.84 1.39
CA PHE A 85 -2.34 -15.59 0.05
C PHE A 85 -1.92 -16.61 -1.02
N SER A 86 -0.82 -17.33 -0.81
CA SER A 86 -0.28 -18.31 -1.76
C SER A 86 -0.43 -19.76 -1.30
N GLY A 87 -0.87 -19.97 -0.05
CA GLY A 87 -1.07 -21.26 0.56
C GLY A 87 -2.19 -22.10 -0.08
N LEU A 88 -2.23 -23.39 0.27
CA LEU A 88 -3.21 -24.34 -0.28
C LEU A 88 -4.67 -24.02 0.11
N GLY A 89 -4.89 -23.21 1.16
CA GLY A 89 -6.19 -22.69 1.55
C GLY A 89 -6.66 -21.52 0.67
N ALA A 90 -5.74 -20.82 0.01
CA ALA A 90 -5.96 -19.54 -0.65
C ALA A 90 -6.00 -19.64 -2.19
N LEU A 91 -6.45 -20.76 -2.75
CA LEU A 91 -6.42 -21.03 -4.20
C LEU A 91 -7.25 -20.05 -5.06
N GLU A 92 -8.08 -19.23 -4.43
CA GLU A 92 -8.85 -18.17 -5.07
C GLU A 92 -8.04 -16.88 -5.31
N TRP A 93 -6.91 -16.74 -4.64
CA TRP A 93 -5.97 -15.65 -4.84
C TRP A 93 -4.93 -16.03 -5.87
N THR A 94 -4.70 -15.13 -6.81
CA THR A 94 -3.74 -15.30 -7.91
C THR A 94 -2.61 -14.31 -7.73
N PRO A 95 -1.35 -14.77 -7.61
CA PRO A 95 -0.21 -13.88 -7.58
C PRO A 95 -0.08 -13.18 -8.94
N VAL A 96 0.21 -11.90 -8.91
CA VAL A 96 0.50 -11.09 -10.09
C VAL A 96 1.80 -10.32 -9.88
N PHE A 97 2.43 -9.89 -10.98
CA PHE A 97 3.53 -8.94 -10.84
C PHE A 97 2.99 -7.67 -10.17
N PRO A 98 3.73 -7.09 -9.21
CA PRO A 98 3.40 -5.77 -8.67
C PRO A 98 3.20 -4.79 -9.82
N ASP A 99 1.95 -4.37 -10.03
CA ASP A 99 1.54 -3.48 -11.13
C ASP A 99 1.04 -2.13 -10.62
N ALA A 100 1.32 -1.83 -9.35
CA ALA A 100 1.02 -0.55 -8.74
C ALA A 100 1.87 0.58 -9.34
N THR A 101 1.20 1.53 -9.98
CA THR A 101 1.80 2.84 -10.30
C THR A 101 1.98 3.71 -9.06
N ALA A 102 1.24 3.40 -7.98
CA ALA A 102 1.39 4.04 -6.69
C ALA A 102 2.45 3.33 -5.84
N LYS A 103 3.10 4.09 -4.96
CA LYS A 103 4.21 3.61 -4.11
C LYS A 103 3.98 3.98 -2.66
N ALA A 104 4.49 3.18 -1.74
CA ALA A 104 4.50 3.51 -0.31
C ALA A 104 5.85 4.11 0.09
N TRP A 105 5.88 4.91 1.15
CA TRP A 105 7.12 5.43 1.72
C TRP A 105 7.81 4.38 2.59
N ASP A 106 9.06 4.08 2.25
CA ASP A 106 9.97 3.23 3.01
C ASP A 106 10.98 4.11 3.78
N PRO A 107 10.96 4.09 5.12
CA PRO A 107 11.86 4.89 5.93
C PRO A 107 13.32 4.37 5.93
N ASP A 108 13.55 3.08 5.68
CA ASP A 108 14.90 2.50 5.66
C ASP A 108 15.62 2.82 4.35
N GLU A 109 14.88 2.84 3.24
CA GLU A 109 15.40 3.26 1.93
C GLU A 109 15.34 4.77 1.70
N ASP A 110 14.65 5.51 2.57
CA ASP A 110 14.39 6.96 2.42
C ASP A 110 13.78 7.27 1.03
N ALA A 111 12.82 6.43 0.61
CA ALA A 111 12.32 6.43 -0.75
C ALA A 111 10.88 5.90 -0.88
N LEU A 112 10.25 6.26 -2.01
CA LEU A 112 9.00 5.63 -2.43
C LEU A 112 9.28 4.32 -3.18
N VAL A 113 8.76 3.23 -2.65
CA VAL A 113 9.01 1.86 -3.14
C VAL A 113 7.73 1.17 -3.64
N ALA A 114 7.91 0.26 -4.60
CA ALA A 114 6.84 -0.59 -5.12
C ALA A 114 6.48 -1.67 -4.08
N PRO A 115 5.29 -2.30 -4.17
CA PRO A 115 4.93 -3.40 -3.28
C PRO A 115 5.83 -4.61 -3.50
N ASP A 116 6.04 -5.38 -2.42
CA ASP A 116 6.74 -6.67 -2.46
C ASP A 116 5.89 -7.72 -3.17
N TYR A 117 4.59 -7.77 -2.84
CA TYR A 117 3.64 -8.72 -3.40
C TYR A 117 2.34 -8.06 -3.82
N SER A 118 1.65 -8.72 -4.76
CA SER A 118 0.32 -8.34 -5.18
C SER A 118 -0.49 -9.57 -5.54
N TYR A 119 -1.72 -9.63 -5.03
CA TYR A 119 -2.65 -10.74 -5.27
C TYR A 119 -3.99 -10.22 -5.72
N ARG A 120 -4.61 -10.93 -6.65
CA ARG A 120 -5.97 -10.67 -7.08
C ARG A 120 -6.86 -11.85 -6.73
N ARG A 121 -8.11 -11.58 -6.40
CA ARG A 121 -9.17 -12.57 -6.30
C ARG A 121 -10.19 -12.34 -7.41
N PRO A 122 -10.00 -12.95 -8.60
CA PRO A 122 -10.92 -12.78 -9.73
C PRO A 122 -12.32 -13.25 -9.37
N ARG A 123 -13.34 -12.50 -9.78
CA ARG A 123 -14.75 -12.82 -9.54
C ARG A 123 -15.56 -12.77 -10.83
N LEU A 124 -16.69 -13.48 -10.83
CA LEU A 124 -17.72 -13.31 -11.85
C LEU A 124 -18.46 -12.00 -11.56
N GLY A 125 -18.01 -10.92 -12.20
CA GLY A 125 -18.48 -9.56 -12.02
C GLY A 125 -17.48 -8.55 -12.58
N ASP A 126 -17.80 -7.26 -12.47
CA ASP A 126 -16.97 -6.18 -13.01
C ASP A 126 -15.88 -5.70 -12.02
N GLU A 127 -15.88 -6.20 -10.78
CA GLU A 127 -15.01 -5.77 -9.67
C GLU A 127 -14.27 -6.94 -9.01
N TRP A 128 -12.94 -6.84 -8.87
CA TRP A 128 -12.08 -7.87 -8.27
C TRP A 128 -11.30 -7.32 -7.10
N ASN A 129 -11.22 -8.07 -6.00
CA ASN A 129 -10.37 -7.66 -4.88
C ASN A 129 -8.89 -7.75 -5.28
N HIS A 130 -8.17 -6.67 -5.03
CA HIS A 130 -6.75 -6.53 -5.33
C HIS A 130 -6.03 -6.01 -4.10
N VAL A 131 -5.00 -6.74 -3.69
CA VAL A 131 -4.15 -6.38 -2.57
C VAL A 131 -2.73 -6.10 -3.03
N HIS A 132 -2.14 -5.07 -2.44
CA HIS A 132 -0.73 -4.77 -2.53
C HIS A 132 -0.11 -4.80 -1.13
N ILE A 133 1.06 -5.41 -1.00
CA ILE A 133 1.68 -5.72 0.29
C ILE A 133 3.10 -5.16 0.32
N TRP A 134 3.43 -4.47 1.42
CA TRP A 134 4.75 -3.93 1.71
C TRP A 134 5.26 -4.49 3.03
N GLY A 135 6.44 -5.11 3.01
CA GLY A 135 7.20 -5.37 4.22
C GLY A 135 7.63 -4.05 4.84
N VAL A 136 7.35 -3.86 6.12
CA VAL A 136 7.80 -2.67 6.88
C VAL A 136 9.08 -3.01 7.63
N ASP A 137 9.10 -4.15 8.31
CA ASP A 137 10.29 -4.76 8.91
C ASP A 137 10.06 -6.27 9.10
N ASP A 138 10.92 -6.93 9.87
CA ASP A 138 10.82 -8.37 10.13
C ASP A 138 9.47 -8.79 10.74
N ASP A 139 8.83 -7.93 11.53
CA ASP A 139 7.60 -8.22 12.28
C ASP A 139 6.35 -7.57 11.68
N ARG A 140 6.48 -6.61 10.75
CA ARG A 140 5.38 -5.73 10.32
C ARG A 140 5.19 -5.69 8.81
N VAL A 141 3.94 -5.67 8.39
CA VAL A 141 3.50 -5.58 6.99
C VAL A 141 2.35 -4.57 6.86
N ALA A 142 2.40 -3.77 5.81
CA ALA A 142 1.35 -2.83 5.44
C ALA A 142 0.65 -3.32 4.16
N ILE A 143 -0.69 -3.27 4.15
CA ILE A 143 -1.49 -3.82 3.07
C ILE A 143 -2.50 -2.75 2.61
N HIS A 144 -2.54 -2.54 1.30
CA HIS A 144 -3.60 -1.78 0.64
C HIS A 144 -4.54 -2.76 -0.07
N ALA A 145 -5.81 -2.77 0.33
CA ALA A 145 -6.89 -3.52 -0.30
C ALA A 145 -7.85 -2.57 -1.01
N HIS A 146 -8.18 -2.88 -2.26
CA HIS A 146 -9.18 -2.15 -3.06
C HIS A 146 -9.86 -3.09 -4.08
N LEU A 147 -10.94 -2.62 -4.69
CA LEU A 147 -11.58 -3.32 -5.81
C LEU A 147 -11.06 -2.75 -7.15
N ASP A 148 -10.53 -3.61 -8.01
CA ASP A 148 -10.23 -3.28 -9.40
C ASP A 148 -11.51 -3.42 -10.24
N VAL A 149 -11.90 -2.34 -10.93
CA VAL A 149 -12.94 -2.40 -11.97
C VAL A 149 -12.31 -2.75 -13.31
N ILE A 150 -12.88 -3.73 -14.01
CA ILE A 150 -12.47 -4.08 -15.38
C ILE A 150 -12.91 -2.97 -16.35
N ASP A 151 -12.03 -1.98 -16.57
CA ASP A 151 -12.18 -1.02 -17.66
C ASP A 151 -11.30 -1.41 -18.85
N LEU A 152 -11.91 -2.06 -19.85
CA LEU A 152 -11.23 -2.47 -21.09
C LEU A 152 -10.72 -1.30 -21.94
N ALA A 153 -11.13 -0.05 -21.64
CA ALA A 153 -10.66 1.16 -22.32
C ALA A 153 -9.55 1.89 -21.55
N ALA A 154 -9.31 1.56 -20.28
CA ALA A 154 -8.22 2.12 -19.49
C ALA A 154 -6.91 1.36 -19.73
N SER A 155 -5.77 2.05 -19.72
CA SER A 155 -4.46 1.39 -19.74
C SER A 155 -4.15 0.63 -18.45
N HIS A 156 -4.94 0.87 -17.40
CA HIS A 156 -4.81 0.28 -16.07
C HIS A 156 -6.20 0.02 -15.49
N PHE A 157 -6.41 -1.13 -14.86
CA PHE A 157 -7.63 -1.45 -14.12
C PHE A 157 -7.62 -0.67 -12.81
N HIS A 158 -8.22 0.53 -12.72
CA HIS A 158 -8.34 1.21 -11.43
C HIS A 158 -9.56 2.13 -11.43
N ARG A 159 -10.67 1.64 -10.85
CA ARG A 159 -11.73 2.53 -10.38
C ARG A 159 -12.61 1.87 -9.31
N GLY A 160 -12.02 1.35 -8.24
CA GLY A 160 -12.79 1.05 -7.04
C GLY A 160 -12.35 1.94 -5.89
N ASP A 161 -13.21 2.89 -5.52
CA ASP A 161 -13.13 3.61 -4.24
C ASP A 161 -13.77 2.78 -3.10
N HIS A 162 -13.90 1.46 -3.29
CA HIS A 162 -14.52 0.51 -2.37
C HIS A 162 -13.47 -0.12 -1.45
N TYR A 163 -12.74 0.73 -0.71
CA TYR A 163 -11.64 0.28 0.15
C TYR A 163 -12.15 -0.53 1.34
N GLY A 164 -13.27 -0.11 1.96
CA GLY A 164 -13.89 -0.79 3.11
C GLY A 164 -14.28 -2.23 2.81
N ASP A 165 -15.10 -2.43 1.78
CA ASP A 165 -15.54 -3.77 1.35
C ASP A 165 -14.33 -4.67 0.99
N ALA A 166 -13.32 -4.11 0.33
CA ALA A 166 -12.11 -4.86 -0.03
C ALA A 166 -11.28 -5.25 1.19
N ALA A 167 -11.13 -4.33 2.15
CA ALA A 167 -10.39 -4.56 3.39
C ALA A 167 -11.09 -5.59 4.28
N ASP A 168 -12.41 -5.51 4.43
CA ASP A 168 -13.19 -6.49 5.21
C ASP A 168 -12.98 -7.91 4.72
N GLU A 169 -13.00 -8.12 3.40
CA GLU A 169 -12.76 -9.45 2.82
C GLU A 169 -11.32 -9.94 3.00
N VAL A 170 -10.35 -9.03 2.96
CA VAL A 170 -8.94 -9.34 3.20
C VAL A 170 -8.72 -9.68 4.67
N VAL A 171 -9.38 -8.97 5.57
CA VAL A 171 -9.38 -9.24 7.00
C VAL A 171 -10.01 -10.60 7.26
N ASP A 172 -11.21 -10.87 6.74
CA ASP A 172 -11.88 -12.17 6.89
C ASP A 172 -11.00 -13.33 6.39
N HIS A 173 -10.36 -13.15 5.22
CA HIS A 173 -9.41 -14.13 4.68
C HIS A 173 -8.24 -14.39 5.64
N LEU A 174 -7.60 -13.34 6.16
CA LEU A 174 -6.48 -13.48 7.09
C LEU A 174 -6.94 -14.08 8.43
N LEU A 175 -8.14 -13.75 8.91
CA LEU A 175 -8.71 -14.36 10.12
C LEU A 175 -8.91 -15.87 9.94
N ASP A 176 -9.37 -16.32 8.77
CA ASP A 176 -9.51 -17.75 8.44
C ASP A 176 -8.15 -18.48 8.38
N GLU A 177 -7.08 -17.77 8.03
CA GLU A 177 -5.69 -18.26 8.05
C GLU A 177 -5.03 -18.17 9.45
N GLY A 178 -5.81 -17.82 10.48
CA GLY A 178 -5.38 -17.87 11.88
C GLY A 178 -4.87 -16.55 12.45
N TRP A 179 -4.99 -15.44 11.72
CA TRP A 179 -4.72 -14.12 12.25
C TRP A 179 -5.82 -13.68 13.23
N THR A 180 -5.54 -12.66 14.02
CA THR A 180 -6.48 -12.08 14.99
C THR A 180 -6.58 -10.56 14.77
N ALA A 181 -7.80 -10.04 14.79
CA ALA A 181 -8.04 -8.60 14.65
C ALA A 181 -7.96 -7.88 16.00
N GLU A 182 -7.25 -6.76 16.03
CA GLU A 182 -7.28 -5.79 17.12
C GLU A 182 -8.35 -4.74 16.82
N THR A 183 -9.48 -4.81 17.50
CA THR A 183 -10.57 -3.82 17.35
C THR A 183 -10.89 -3.14 18.68
N PRO A 184 -11.29 -1.85 18.68
CA PRO A 184 -11.36 -0.96 17.52
C PRO A 184 -9.97 -0.49 17.05
N TYR A 185 -9.85 -0.16 15.77
CA TYR A 185 -8.65 0.43 15.18
C TYR A 185 -9.04 1.48 14.15
N GLU A 186 -8.26 2.55 14.08
CA GLU A 186 -8.44 3.68 13.15
C GLU A 186 -7.06 4.21 12.78
N ILE A 187 -6.88 4.56 11.50
CA ILE A 187 -5.62 5.06 10.94
C ILE A 187 -5.79 6.57 10.70
N ASP A 188 -4.96 7.36 11.37
CA ASP A 188 -4.77 8.77 10.99
C ASP A 188 -3.88 8.82 9.74
N TYR A 189 -4.50 9.00 8.58
CA TYR A 189 -3.84 9.06 7.28
C TYR A 189 -2.99 10.33 7.07
N GLY A 190 -3.14 11.35 7.91
CA GLY A 190 -2.42 12.62 7.76
C GLY A 190 -2.72 13.36 6.45
N VAL A 191 -3.96 13.26 5.97
CA VAL A 191 -4.47 13.94 4.78
C VAL A 191 -5.65 14.84 5.15
N ASP A 192 -5.96 15.82 4.31
CA ASP A 192 -7.10 16.72 4.54
C ASP A 192 -8.45 15.96 4.51
N ASP A 193 -9.45 16.47 5.26
CA ASP A 193 -10.79 15.87 5.39
C ASP A 193 -11.46 15.65 4.02
N ASP A 194 -11.30 16.59 3.08
CA ASP A 194 -11.83 16.48 1.70
C ASP A 194 -11.26 15.27 0.93
N ARG A 195 -10.04 14.83 1.27
CA ARG A 195 -9.46 13.60 0.68
C ARG A 195 -10.03 12.38 1.37
N LEU A 196 -10.10 12.39 2.69
CA LEU A 196 -10.66 11.28 3.45
C LEU A 196 -12.12 11.02 3.04
N GLU A 197 -12.93 12.07 2.89
CA GLU A 197 -14.31 11.98 2.41
C GLU A 197 -14.42 11.35 1.01
N ARG A 198 -13.44 11.59 0.12
CA ARG A 198 -13.40 10.99 -1.22
C ARG A 198 -13.03 9.51 -1.20
N TRP A 199 -12.29 9.06 -0.18
CA TRP A 199 -12.02 7.63 0.01
C TRP A 199 -13.21 6.89 0.60
N VAL A 200 -14.21 7.59 1.14
CA VAL A 200 -15.37 6.96 1.78
C VAL A 200 -14.86 6.08 2.95
N GLU A 201 -15.38 4.86 3.09
CA GLU A 201 -14.98 3.93 4.14
C GLU A 201 -13.69 3.21 3.72
N THR A 202 -12.64 3.32 4.53
CA THR A 202 -11.32 2.75 4.25
C THR A 202 -11.16 1.32 4.71
N GLY A 203 -11.94 0.88 5.71
CA GLY A 203 -11.90 -0.46 6.29
C GLY A 203 -10.68 -0.72 7.18
N ASP A 204 -10.30 0.29 7.98
CA ASP A 204 -9.08 0.25 8.79
C ASP A 204 -9.03 -0.96 9.72
N ALA A 205 -8.01 -1.80 9.55
CA ALA A 205 -7.83 -2.99 10.35
C ALA A 205 -6.39 -3.16 10.84
N LYS A 206 -6.26 -3.76 12.01
CA LYS A 206 -4.98 -4.17 12.58
C LYS A 206 -5.00 -5.64 12.94
N LEU A 207 -4.04 -6.40 12.45
CA LEU A 207 -3.99 -7.85 12.55
C LEU A 207 -2.74 -8.32 13.29
N ARG A 208 -2.87 -9.44 14.02
CA ARG A 208 -1.76 -10.15 14.68
C ARG A 208 -1.75 -11.64 14.35
N TYR A 209 -0.56 -12.18 14.16
CA TYR A 209 -0.27 -13.60 13.98
C TYR A 209 0.67 -14.12 15.08
#